data_AF-A0A829GJW6-F1
#
_entry.id   AF-A0A829GJW6-F1
#
_cell.length_a   1.000
_cell.length_b   1.000
_cell.length_c   1.000
_cell.angle_alpha   90.00
_cell.angle_beta   90.00
_cell.angle_gamma   90.00
#
_symmetry.space_group_name_H-M   'P 1'
#
loop_
_entity.id
_entity.type
_entity.pdbx_description
1 polymer ?
#
loop_
_entity_poly.entity_id
_entity_poly.type
_entity_poly.pdbx_seq_one_letter_code
_entity_poly.pdbx_strand_id
1 'polypeptide(L)'
;MSGTKDNRRVQYTMDRFKDALLHILATKPLDEVTVTELCRQADLNRGTFYLHFQSPRDLFERIEMDLVEAIRPYLTVKINDMATWLVPILNVIANQPQAAIILNNPDSVVLKKITDPIRQKTETSYQSWYGETDKSVLTYYYAFFIDGAIGVLTKWLKNGTVERSEKIAAVIENVVTKGAPH
;
A
#
# COMPACT_ATOMS: atom_id res chain seq x y z
N MET A 1 -10.53 -8.25 -36.78
CA MET A 1 -10.39 -7.12 -35.82
C MET A 1 -11.27 -7.34 -34.59
N SER A 2 -11.02 -8.39 -33.78
CA SER A 2 -11.80 -8.71 -32.57
C SER A 2 -11.10 -8.38 -31.25
N GLY A 3 -9.81 -8.04 -31.25
CA GLY A 3 -9.01 -7.93 -30.03
C GLY A 3 -9.37 -6.77 -29.08
N THR A 4 -9.88 -5.64 -29.58
CA THR A 4 -10.10 -4.44 -28.74
C THR A 4 -11.43 -4.49 -27.98
N LYS A 5 -12.47 -5.09 -28.57
CA LYS A 5 -13.83 -5.13 -28.00
C LYS A 5 -13.93 -6.18 -26.88
N ASP A 6 -13.20 -7.27 -27.03
CA ASP A 6 -13.10 -8.33 -26.01
C ASP A 6 -12.31 -7.86 -24.79
N ASN A 7 -11.19 -7.15 -25.02
CA ASN A 7 -10.36 -6.60 -23.95
C ASN A 7 -11.14 -5.61 -23.06
N ARG A 8 -11.99 -4.75 -23.63
CA ARG A 8 -12.85 -3.84 -22.84
C ARG A 8 -13.84 -4.58 -21.94
N ARG A 9 -14.40 -5.69 -22.39
CA ARG A 9 -15.34 -6.51 -21.60
C ARG A 9 -14.63 -7.25 -20.47
N VAL A 10 -13.44 -7.78 -20.76
CA VAL A 10 -12.56 -8.39 -19.75
C VAL A 10 -12.22 -7.37 -18.67
N GLN A 11 -11.73 -6.19 -19.06
CA GLN A 11 -11.37 -5.13 -18.10
C GLN A 11 -12.56 -4.71 -17.25
N TYR A 12 -13.73 -4.46 -17.86
CA TYR A 12 -14.95 -4.13 -17.15
C TYR A 12 -15.34 -5.19 -16.11
N THR A 13 -15.22 -6.46 -16.48
CA THR A 13 -15.50 -7.59 -15.58
C THR A 13 -14.53 -7.64 -14.41
N MET A 14 -13.23 -7.45 -14.67
CA MET A 14 -12.22 -7.38 -13.62
C MET A 14 -12.47 -6.22 -12.66
N ASP A 15 -12.80 -5.04 -13.18
CA ASP A 15 -13.04 -3.84 -12.37
C ASP A 15 -14.26 -4.03 -11.46
N ARG A 16 -15.34 -4.66 -11.94
CA ARG A 16 -16.50 -5.02 -11.09
C ARG A 16 -16.11 -5.93 -9.91
N PHE A 17 -15.23 -6.90 -10.13
CA PHE A 17 -14.75 -7.74 -9.04
C PHE A 17 -13.89 -6.97 -8.04
N LYS A 18 -13.01 -6.07 -8.52
CA LYS A 18 -12.21 -5.22 -7.65
C LYS A 18 -13.10 -4.34 -6.77
N ASP A 19 -14.07 -3.66 -7.36
CA ASP A 19 -15.04 -2.82 -6.65
C ASP A 19 -15.82 -3.62 -5.61
N ALA A 20 -16.28 -4.82 -5.98
CA ALA A 20 -16.98 -5.72 -5.08
C ALA A 20 -16.13 -6.13 -3.89
N LEU A 21 -14.85 -6.48 -4.12
CA LEU A 21 -13.94 -6.83 -3.04
C LEU A 21 -13.70 -5.64 -2.10
N LEU A 22 -13.42 -4.46 -2.65
CA LEU A 22 -13.19 -3.25 -1.85
C LEU A 22 -14.40 -2.88 -1.00
N HIS A 23 -15.61 -3.04 -1.54
CA HIS A 23 -16.85 -2.84 -0.79
C HIS A 23 -16.97 -3.80 0.40
N ILE A 24 -16.67 -5.08 0.20
CA ILE A 24 -16.73 -6.08 1.28
C ILE A 24 -15.67 -5.78 2.35
N LEU A 25 -14.45 -5.43 1.93
CA LEU A 25 -13.33 -5.13 2.83
C LEU A 25 -13.53 -3.88 3.70
N ALA A 26 -14.50 -3.02 3.36
CA ALA A 26 -14.90 -1.93 4.24
C ALA A 26 -15.58 -2.43 5.54
N THR A 27 -16.06 -3.68 5.56
CA THR A 27 -16.88 -4.23 6.66
C THR A 27 -16.29 -5.46 7.34
N LYS A 28 -15.37 -6.18 6.69
CA LYS A 28 -14.79 -7.41 7.24
C LYS A 28 -13.40 -7.71 6.66
N PRO A 29 -12.57 -8.52 7.35
CA PRO A 29 -11.22 -8.81 6.89
C PRO A 29 -11.19 -9.75 5.67
N LEU A 30 -10.06 -9.74 4.93
CA LEU A 30 -9.90 -10.43 3.64
C LEU A 30 -10.00 -11.95 3.73
N ASP A 31 -9.52 -12.53 4.82
CA ASP A 31 -9.53 -13.97 5.12
C ASP A 31 -10.95 -14.53 5.29
N GLU A 32 -11.91 -13.69 5.66
CA GLU A 32 -13.33 -14.05 5.75
C GLU A 32 -14.11 -13.86 4.44
N VAL A 33 -13.48 -13.32 3.38
CA VAL A 33 -14.16 -13.09 2.09
C VAL A 33 -14.28 -14.39 1.31
N THR A 34 -15.47 -14.67 0.76
CA THR A 34 -15.71 -15.86 -0.07
C THR A 34 -15.94 -15.49 -1.54
N VAL A 35 -15.60 -16.40 -2.45
CA VAL A 35 -15.89 -16.23 -3.89
C VAL A 35 -17.38 -16.06 -4.15
N THR A 36 -18.23 -16.79 -3.43
CA THR A 36 -19.70 -16.71 -3.57
C THR A 36 -20.20 -15.30 -3.24
N GLU A 37 -19.72 -14.71 -2.16
CA GLU A 37 -20.08 -13.37 -1.74
C GLU A 37 -19.57 -12.29 -2.70
N LEU A 38 -18.33 -12.43 -3.19
CA LEU A 38 -17.78 -11.58 -4.24
C LEU A 38 -18.63 -11.62 -5.50
N CYS A 39 -19.02 -12.81 -5.95
CA CYS A 39 -19.87 -13.00 -7.13
C CYS A 39 -21.24 -12.35 -6.94
N ARG A 40 -21.83 -12.48 -5.74
CA ARG A 40 -23.10 -11.83 -5.39
C ARG A 40 -22.96 -10.31 -5.40
N GLN A 41 -21.90 -9.77 -4.80
CA GLN A 41 -21.66 -8.33 -4.72
C GLN A 41 -21.32 -7.72 -6.09
N ALA A 42 -20.55 -8.44 -6.91
CA ALA A 42 -20.20 -8.04 -8.26
C ALA A 42 -21.33 -8.28 -9.26
N ASP A 43 -22.40 -8.98 -8.88
CA ASP A 43 -23.48 -9.43 -9.79
C ASP A 43 -22.91 -10.09 -11.06
N LEU A 44 -22.08 -11.12 -10.81
CA LEU A 44 -21.41 -11.95 -11.81
C LEU A 44 -21.40 -13.40 -11.32
N ASN A 45 -21.27 -14.36 -12.23
CA ASN A 45 -21.24 -15.77 -11.87
C ASN A 45 -19.83 -16.23 -11.44
N ARG A 46 -19.77 -17.34 -10.69
CA ARG A 46 -18.51 -17.94 -10.21
C ARG A 46 -17.58 -18.39 -11.34
N GLY A 47 -18.15 -18.86 -12.45
CA GLY A 47 -17.36 -19.22 -13.63
C GLY A 47 -16.55 -18.03 -14.14
N THR A 48 -17.19 -16.86 -14.24
CA THR A 48 -16.55 -15.60 -14.62
C THR A 48 -15.46 -15.18 -13.64
N PHE A 49 -15.64 -15.39 -12.33
CA PHE A 49 -14.58 -15.14 -11.36
C PHE A 49 -13.35 -16.00 -11.64
N TYR A 50 -13.53 -17.32 -11.79
CA TYR A 50 -12.43 -18.26 -11.99
C TYR A 50 -11.75 -18.15 -13.37
N LEU A 51 -12.33 -17.41 -14.32
CA LEU A 51 -11.64 -17.04 -15.57
C LEU A 51 -10.55 -15.99 -15.35
N HIS A 52 -10.63 -15.21 -14.27
CA HIS A 52 -9.74 -14.07 -14.02
C HIS A 52 -8.91 -14.22 -12.75
N PHE A 53 -9.44 -14.89 -11.73
CA PHE A 53 -8.84 -14.96 -10.40
C PHE A 53 -8.95 -16.35 -9.79
N GLN A 54 -7.94 -16.74 -9.01
CA GLN A 54 -7.91 -18.03 -8.31
C GLN A 54 -8.59 -17.97 -6.94
N SER A 55 -8.56 -16.81 -6.29
CA SER A 55 -9.07 -16.60 -4.94
C SER A 55 -9.33 -15.12 -4.64
N PRO A 56 -10.06 -14.78 -3.55
CA PRO A 56 -10.18 -13.40 -3.07
C PRO A 56 -8.82 -12.73 -2.80
N ARG A 57 -7.85 -13.51 -2.29
CA ARG A 57 -6.47 -13.04 -2.04
C ARG A 57 -5.74 -12.66 -3.31
N ASP A 58 -5.88 -13.47 -4.37
CA ASP A 58 -5.32 -13.20 -5.71
C ASP A 58 -5.93 -11.93 -6.33
N LEU A 59 -7.25 -11.75 -6.21
CA LEU A 59 -7.91 -10.51 -6.60
C LEU A 59 -7.38 -9.30 -5.82
N PHE A 60 -7.19 -9.42 -4.50
CA PHE A 60 -6.64 -8.34 -3.69
C PHE A 60 -5.20 -8.01 -4.12
N GLU A 61 -4.36 -9.01 -4.35
CA GLU A 61 -2.99 -8.80 -4.85
C GLU A 61 -3.00 -8.06 -6.20
N ARG A 62 -3.97 -8.33 -7.07
CA ARG A 62 -4.12 -7.58 -8.33
C ARG A 62 -4.43 -6.10 -8.08
N ILE A 63 -5.27 -5.79 -7.10
CA ILE A 63 -5.57 -4.41 -6.68
C ILE A 63 -4.30 -3.74 -6.12
N GLU A 64 -3.53 -4.46 -5.29
CA GLU A 64 -2.27 -3.94 -4.77
C GLU A 64 -1.28 -3.64 -5.90
N MET A 65 -1.18 -4.53 -6.89
CA MET A 65 -0.31 -4.34 -8.05
C MET A 65 -0.67 -3.10 -8.86
N ASP A 66 -1.95 -2.79 -9.05
CA ASP A 66 -2.34 -1.55 -9.74
C ASP A 66 -1.80 -0.30 -9.01
N LEU A 67 -1.83 -0.31 -7.67
CA LEU A 67 -1.26 0.78 -6.87
C LEU A 67 0.28 0.79 -6.92
N VAL A 68 0.92 -0.39 -6.88
CA VAL A 68 2.38 -0.51 -7.08
C VAL A 68 2.80 0.08 -8.42
N GLU A 69 2.07 -0.22 -9.50
CA GLU A 69 2.33 0.35 -10.83
C GLU A 69 2.21 1.87 -10.82
N ALA A 70 1.20 2.41 -10.13
CA ALA A 70 0.98 3.85 -10.05
C ALA A 70 2.12 4.57 -9.31
N ILE A 71 2.68 3.96 -8.26
CA ILE A 71 3.79 4.56 -7.49
C ILE A 71 5.18 4.21 -8.03
N ARG A 72 5.30 3.20 -8.90
CA ARG A 72 6.56 2.69 -9.46
C ARG A 72 7.51 3.79 -9.97
N PRO A 73 7.07 4.84 -10.69
CA PRO A 73 7.96 5.88 -11.18
C PRO A 73 8.72 6.62 -10.06
N TYR A 74 8.18 6.61 -8.84
CA TYR A 74 8.73 7.32 -7.68
C TYR A 74 9.55 6.40 -6.76
N LEU A 75 9.45 5.07 -6.91
CA LEU A 75 10.23 4.10 -6.13
C LEU A 75 11.70 4.01 -6.55
N THR A 76 12.05 4.52 -7.75
CA THR A 76 13.42 4.49 -8.29
C THR A 76 14.22 5.76 -8.01
N VAL A 77 13.60 6.75 -7.36
CA VAL A 77 14.23 8.02 -7.01
C VAL A 77 15.27 7.80 -5.91
N LYS A 78 16.46 8.41 -6.05
CA LYS A 78 17.52 8.29 -5.04
C LYS A 78 17.02 8.80 -3.69
N ILE A 79 17.11 7.94 -2.67
CA ILE A 79 16.64 8.14 -1.29
C ILE A 79 17.56 9.12 -0.53
N ASN A 80 17.93 10.25 -1.13
CA ASN A 80 18.81 11.23 -0.48
C ASN A 80 18.03 12.36 0.20
N ASP A 81 16.82 12.63 -0.29
CA ASP A 81 15.88 13.58 0.29
C ASP A 81 14.50 12.91 0.38
N MET A 82 13.96 12.77 1.59
CA MET A 82 12.69 12.09 1.84
C MET A 82 11.53 12.78 1.13
N ALA A 83 11.51 14.11 1.14
CA ALA A 83 10.44 14.87 0.52
C ALA A 83 10.36 14.61 -0.99
N THR A 84 11.51 14.48 -1.66
CA THR A 84 11.60 14.31 -3.12
C THR A 84 10.97 13.00 -3.61
N TRP A 85 11.04 11.92 -2.84
CA TRP A 85 10.45 10.62 -3.24
C TRP A 85 9.11 10.32 -2.55
N LEU A 86 8.92 10.75 -1.30
CA LEU A 86 7.72 10.42 -0.52
C LEU A 86 6.51 11.25 -0.93
N VAL A 87 6.66 12.57 -1.18
CA VAL A 87 5.53 13.43 -1.53
C VAL A 87 4.80 12.97 -2.80
N PRO A 88 5.49 12.63 -3.90
CA PRO A 88 4.83 12.09 -5.09
C PRO A 88 4.07 10.78 -4.83
N ILE A 89 4.63 9.89 -4.02
CA ILE A 89 3.97 8.64 -3.62
C ILE A 89 2.70 8.95 -2.82
N LEU A 90 2.78 9.85 -1.83
CA LEU A 90 1.62 10.27 -1.05
C LEU A 90 0.54 10.92 -1.92
N ASN A 91 0.91 11.70 -2.93
CA ASN A 91 -0.03 12.27 -3.90
C ASN A 91 -0.76 11.20 -4.71
N VAL A 92 -0.06 10.14 -5.15
CA VAL A 92 -0.71 9.01 -5.83
C VAL A 92 -1.66 8.30 -4.87
N ILE A 93 -1.19 7.93 -3.68
CA ILE A 93 -1.96 7.20 -2.67
C ILE A 93 -3.22 7.98 -2.26
N ALA A 94 -3.12 9.29 -2.07
CA ALA A 94 -4.24 10.14 -1.66
C ALA A 94 -5.38 10.20 -2.69
N ASN A 95 -5.07 9.96 -3.97
CA ASN A 95 -6.04 9.96 -5.06
C ASN A 95 -6.61 8.57 -5.37
N GLN A 96 -6.31 7.56 -4.53
CA GLN A 96 -6.73 6.17 -4.74
C GLN A 96 -7.70 5.78 -3.63
N PRO A 97 -9.02 5.66 -3.90
CA PRO A 97 -10.03 5.36 -2.88
C PRO A 97 -9.73 4.10 -2.04
N GLN A 98 -9.07 3.12 -2.67
CA GLN A 98 -8.69 1.85 -2.07
C GLN A 98 -7.42 1.91 -1.20
N ALA A 99 -6.67 3.01 -1.22
CA ALA A 99 -5.39 3.11 -0.54
C ALA A 99 -5.48 2.83 0.97
N ALA A 100 -6.51 3.35 1.64
CA ALA A 100 -6.70 3.13 3.08
C ALA A 100 -6.89 1.65 3.41
N ILE A 101 -7.62 0.90 2.58
CA ILE A 101 -7.86 -0.53 2.75
C ILE A 101 -6.58 -1.32 2.51
N ILE A 102 -5.87 -1.01 1.42
CA ILE A 102 -4.61 -1.66 1.05
C ILE A 102 -3.57 -1.50 2.16
N LEU A 103 -3.33 -0.27 2.61
CA LEU A 103 -2.25 0.06 3.52
C LEU A 103 -2.56 -0.30 4.98
N ASN A 104 -3.83 -0.54 5.31
CA ASN A 104 -4.23 -1.07 6.62
C ASN A 104 -4.10 -2.61 6.68
N ASN A 105 -3.79 -3.29 5.58
CA ASN A 105 -3.51 -4.72 5.57
C ASN A 105 -2.07 -4.97 6.10
N PRO A 106 -1.88 -5.76 7.17
CA PRO A 106 -0.55 -6.08 7.70
C PRO A 106 0.41 -6.68 6.65
N ASP A 107 -0.14 -7.39 5.68
CA ASP A 107 0.63 -8.06 4.63
C ASP A 107 0.81 -7.22 3.37
N SER A 108 0.45 -5.93 3.39
CA SER A 108 0.41 -5.08 2.20
C SER A 108 1.70 -5.13 1.38
N VAL A 109 1.56 -5.56 0.14
CA VAL A 109 2.66 -5.58 -0.83
C VAL A 109 3.09 -4.16 -1.18
N VAL A 110 2.15 -3.21 -1.22
CA VAL A 110 2.45 -1.80 -1.47
C VAL A 110 3.37 -1.23 -0.40
N LEU A 111 3.07 -1.47 0.88
CA LEU A 111 3.94 -1.04 1.98
C LEU A 111 5.33 -1.66 1.88
N LYS A 112 5.41 -2.98 1.67
CA LYS A 112 6.69 -3.68 1.47
C LYS A 112 7.51 -3.05 0.34
N LYS A 113 6.89 -2.75 -0.80
CA LYS A 113 7.57 -2.08 -1.93
C LYS A 113 8.08 -0.67 -1.61
N ILE A 114 7.42 0.05 -0.70
CA ILE A 114 7.86 1.37 -0.23
C ILE A 114 8.99 1.24 0.81
N THR A 115 8.89 0.27 1.74
CA THR A 115 9.78 0.18 2.90
C THR A 115 11.05 -0.64 2.65
N ASP A 116 10.98 -1.72 1.87
CA ASP A 116 12.12 -2.62 1.63
C ASP A 116 13.34 -1.89 1.05
N PRO A 117 13.21 -0.99 0.05
CA PRO A 117 14.36 -0.29 -0.52
C PRO A 117 15.10 0.61 0.48
N ILE A 118 14.38 1.13 1.48
CA ILE A 118 14.95 2.05 2.48
C ILE A 118 15.44 1.33 3.74
N ARG A 119 15.14 0.02 3.88
CA ARG A 119 15.37 -0.75 5.11
C ARG A 119 16.82 -0.71 5.59
N GLN A 120 17.76 -1.12 4.73
CA GLN A 120 19.18 -1.19 5.10
C GLN A 120 19.76 0.18 5.48
N LYS A 121 19.40 1.22 4.71
CA LYS A 121 19.84 2.60 5.00
C LYS A 121 19.31 3.07 6.34
N THR A 122 18.03 2.80 6.60
CA THR A 122 17.34 3.15 7.85
C THR A 122 17.97 2.45 9.06
N GLU A 123 18.23 1.14 8.96
CA GLU A 123 18.91 0.38 10.03
C GLU A 123 20.34 0.90 10.29
N THR A 124 21.07 1.28 9.24
CA THR A 124 22.42 1.87 9.37
C THR A 124 22.37 3.22 10.09
N SER A 125 21.37 4.05 9.75
CA SER A 125 21.12 5.31 10.47
C SER A 125 20.84 5.06 11.94
N TYR A 126 19.97 4.10 12.28
CA TYR A 126 19.64 3.80 13.68
C TYR A 126 20.82 3.25 14.47
N GLN A 127 21.65 2.41 13.85
CA GLN A 127 22.93 1.99 14.42
C GLN A 127 23.81 3.20 14.78
N SER A 128 23.94 4.16 13.87
CA SER A 128 24.74 5.37 14.13
C SER A 128 24.13 6.27 15.21
N TRP A 129 22.81 6.36 15.29
CA TRP A 129 22.09 7.27 16.17
C TRP A 129 22.03 6.78 17.61
N TYR A 130 21.81 5.48 17.80
CA TYR A 130 21.67 4.86 19.11
C TYR A 130 22.95 4.18 19.60
N GLY A 131 23.98 4.08 18.75
CA GLY A 131 25.20 3.31 19.06
C GLY A 131 24.94 1.81 19.17
N GLU A 132 23.83 1.33 18.59
CA GLU A 132 23.40 -0.06 18.69
C GLU A 132 24.01 -0.92 17.57
N THR A 133 24.56 -2.08 17.93
CA THR A 133 25.19 -3.01 16.98
C THR A 133 24.50 -4.38 16.93
N ASP A 134 23.67 -4.70 17.91
CA ASP A 134 22.84 -5.90 17.90
C ASP A 134 21.73 -5.75 16.86
N LYS A 135 21.83 -6.58 15.81
CA LYS A 135 20.85 -6.61 14.72
C LYS A 135 19.45 -6.91 15.21
N SER A 136 19.28 -7.78 16.21
CA SER A 136 17.97 -8.09 16.76
C SER A 136 17.34 -6.87 17.43
N VAL A 137 18.14 -6.06 18.14
CA VAL A 137 17.66 -4.82 18.75
C VAL A 137 17.32 -3.77 17.69
N LEU A 138 18.15 -3.64 16.64
CA LEU A 138 17.88 -2.76 15.49
C LEU A 138 16.56 -3.09 14.79
N THR A 139 16.13 -4.36 14.76
CA THR A 139 14.80 -4.71 14.20
C THR A 139 13.65 -4.10 15.00
N TYR A 140 13.77 -3.92 16.32
CA TYR A 140 12.73 -3.26 17.13
C TYR A 140 12.71 -1.75 16.91
N TYR A 141 13.86 -1.10 16.76
CA TYR A 141 13.92 0.31 16.35
C TYR A 141 13.27 0.50 14.97
N TYR A 142 13.60 -0.38 14.01
CA TYR A 142 12.96 -0.38 12.70
C TYR A 142 11.45 -0.52 12.77
N ALA A 143 10.95 -1.53 13.49
CA ALA A 143 9.52 -1.73 13.68
C ALA A 143 8.85 -0.50 14.30
N PHE A 144 9.40 0.04 15.39
CA PHE A 144 8.82 1.21 16.07
C PHE A 144 8.65 2.43 15.14
N PHE A 145 9.69 2.80 14.40
CA PHE A 145 9.65 3.98 13.54
C PHE A 145 8.82 3.77 12.28
N ILE A 146 8.91 2.59 11.65
CA ILE A 146 8.15 2.28 10.44
C ILE A 146 6.66 2.09 10.75
N ASP A 147 6.31 1.39 11.82
CA ASP A 147 4.92 1.24 12.26
C ASP A 147 4.34 2.59 12.69
N GLY A 148 5.15 3.46 13.31
CA GLY A 148 4.79 4.85 13.58
C GLY A 148 4.47 5.63 12.31
N ALA A 149 5.31 5.53 11.28
CA ALA A 149 5.10 6.17 9.98
C ALA A 149 3.85 5.62 9.25
N ILE A 150 3.64 4.31 9.25
CA ILE A 150 2.45 3.65 8.70
C ILE A 150 1.20 4.11 9.46
N GLY A 151 1.29 4.25 10.78
CA GLY A 151 0.22 4.78 11.63
C GLY A 151 -0.19 6.21 11.25
N VAL A 152 0.80 7.09 11.00
CA VAL A 152 0.55 8.47 10.50
C VAL A 152 -0.16 8.43 9.14
N LEU A 153 0.36 7.64 8.19
CA LEU A 153 -0.20 7.50 6.85
C LEU A 153 -1.64 6.96 6.88
N THR A 154 -1.88 5.89 7.64
CA THR A 154 -3.20 5.27 7.77
C THR A 154 -4.21 6.21 8.40
N LYS A 155 -3.80 6.98 9.41
CA LYS A 155 -4.66 8.01 10.04
C LYS A 155 -5.02 9.11 9.04
N TRP A 156 -4.06 9.59 8.26
CA TRP A 156 -4.31 10.62 7.25
C TRP A 156 -5.29 10.15 6.17
N LEU A 157 -5.15 8.91 5.69
CA LEU A 157 -6.05 8.33 4.69
C LEU A 157 -7.47 8.13 5.24
N LYS A 158 -7.61 7.60 6.46
CA LYS A 158 -8.92 7.42 7.10
C LYS A 158 -9.64 8.73 7.39
N ASN A 159 -8.90 9.82 7.59
CA ASN A 159 -9.44 11.15 7.81
C ASN A 159 -9.77 11.91 6.51
N GLY A 160 -9.73 11.25 5.35
CA GLY A 160 -10.10 11.85 4.07
C GLY A 160 -9.06 12.80 3.49
N THR A 161 -7.77 12.57 3.80
CA THR A 161 -6.62 13.26 3.17
C THR A 161 -6.66 14.79 3.24
N VAL A 162 -7.16 15.33 4.37
CA VAL A 162 -7.35 16.79 4.57
C VAL A 162 -6.05 17.58 4.47
N GLU A 163 -4.98 17.12 5.11
CA GLU A 163 -3.67 17.76 5.02
C GLU A 163 -3.01 17.49 3.67
N ARG A 164 -2.25 18.47 3.17
CA ARG A 164 -1.42 18.27 1.97
C ARG A 164 -0.33 17.22 2.21
N SER A 165 0.02 16.48 1.16
CA SER A 165 1.05 15.44 1.19
C SER A 165 2.40 15.92 1.73
N GLU A 166 2.80 17.17 1.47
CA GLU A 166 4.06 17.71 2.01
C GLU A 166 4.05 17.79 3.54
N LYS A 167 2.90 18.15 4.13
CA LYS A 167 2.76 18.24 5.58
C LYS A 167 2.86 16.86 6.21
N ILE A 168 2.27 15.85 5.58
CA ILE A 168 2.31 14.46 6.06
C ILE A 168 3.69 13.84 5.86
N ALA A 169 4.35 14.09 4.73
CA ALA A 169 5.72 13.69 4.49
C ALA A 169 6.66 14.25 5.57
N ALA A 170 6.53 15.53 5.93
CA ALA A 170 7.32 16.15 6.98
C ALA A 170 7.06 15.51 8.37
N VAL A 171 5.83 15.10 8.68
CA VAL A 171 5.54 14.37 9.92
C VAL A 171 6.20 12.99 9.90
N ILE A 172 6.07 12.24 8.81
CA ILE A 172 6.70 10.92 8.64
C ILE A 172 8.22 11.05 8.76
N GLU A 173 8.82 12.02 8.07
CA GLU A 173 10.25 12.32 8.14
C GLU A 173 10.70 12.59 9.56
N ASN A 174 9.98 13.46 10.30
CA ASN A 174 10.30 13.74 11.70
C ASN A 174 10.18 12.51 12.60
N VAL A 175 9.23 11.61 12.33
CA VAL A 175 9.09 10.35 13.08
C VAL A 175 10.28 9.45 12.82
N VAL A 176 10.62 9.19 11.55
CA VAL A 176 11.67 8.23 11.19
C VAL A 176 13.08 8.78 11.35
N THR A 177 13.26 10.10 11.44
CA THR A 177 14.56 10.75 11.67
C THR A 177 14.78 11.24 13.09
N LYS A 178 13.85 10.97 14.01
CA LYS A 178 13.88 11.51 15.39
C LYS A 178 15.12 11.12 16.22
N GLY A 179 15.90 10.13 15.79
CA GLY A 179 17.18 9.76 16.41
C GLY A 179 18.41 10.46 15.82
N ALA A 180 18.26 11.26 14.75
CA ALA A 180 19.39 11.87 14.07
C ALA A 180 20.16 12.84 14.99
N PRO A 181 21.52 12.78 15.02
CA PRO A 181 22.30 13.78 15.73
C PRO A 181 22.03 15.16 15.14
N HIS A 182 21.71 16.12 16.01
CA HIS A 182 21.56 17.54 15.66
C HIS A 182 22.89 18.17 15.26
#